data_AF-A0A3N6P447-F1
#
_entry.id   AF-A0A3N6P447-F1
#
_cell.length_a   1.000
_cell.length_b   1.000
_cell.length_c   1.000
_cell.angle_alpha   90.00
_cell.angle_beta   90.00
_cell.angle_gamma   90.00
#
_symmetry.space_group_name_H-M   'P 1'
#
loop_
_entity.id
_entity.type
_entity.pdbx_description
1 polymer ?
#
loop_
_entity_poly.entity_id
_entity_poly.type
_entity_poly.pdbx_seq_one_letter_code
_entity_poly.pdbx_strand_id
1 'polypeptide(L)'
;MFYYLNTHGLQSSKPEVNFVMGFESLENDFRKVSQILELENFQLPVRNKSNREDYWKYYDSELVDMVAHKYAAEIEYAGYSLL
;
A
#
# COMPACT_ATOMS: atom_id res chain seq x y z
N MET A 1 5.67 -18.75 -42.39
CA MET A 1 4.47 -19.22 -41.67
C MET A 1 4.92 -19.54 -40.25
N PHE A 2 4.89 -18.55 -39.36
CA PHE A 2 5.35 -18.70 -37.98
C PHE A 2 4.20 -19.23 -37.12
N TYR A 3 4.42 -20.37 -36.45
CA TYR A 3 3.51 -20.92 -35.45
C TYR A 3 3.70 -20.17 -34.13
N TYR A 4 2.65 -19.54 -33.60
CA TYR A 4 2.59 -19.15 -32.18
C TYR A 4 1.22 -19.49 -31.58
N LEU A 5 1.24 -20.65 -30.93
CA LEU A 5 0.53 -21.11 -29.73
C LEU A 5 -0.71 -20.33 -29.26
N ASN A 6 -1.84 -21.03 -29.38
CA ASN A 6 -3.02 -21.07 -28.52
C ASN A 6 -2.97 -20.21 -27.24
N THR A 7 -3.73 -19.12 -27.29
CA THR A 7 -4.31 -18.45 -26.13
C THR A 7 -5.34 -19.38 -25.47
N HIS A 8 -4.94 -20.11 -24.42
CA HIS A 8 -5.90 -20.76 -23.53
C HIS A 8 -5.67 -20.21 -22.12
N GLY A 9 -6.62 -19.37 -21.68
CA GLY A 9 -6.91 -18.99 -20.29
C GLY A 9 -5.75 -18.92 -19.28
N LEU A 10 -5.20 -17.73 -19.07
CA LEU A 10 -4.58 -17.37 -17.80
C LEU A 10 -5.56 -16.50 -17.03
N GLN A 11 -6.31 -17.13 -16.12
CA GLN A 11 -6.87 -16.44 -14.98
C GLN A 11 -5.75 -15.62 -14.33
N SER A 12 -5.99 -14.34 -14.04
CA SER A 12 -4.99 -13.49 -13.40
C SER A 12 -4.74 -14.01 -11.98
N SER A 13 -3.80 -14.95 -11.83
CA SER A 13 -3.31 -15.38 -10.52
C SER A 13 -2.71 -14.15 -9.85
N LYS A 14 -3.41 -13.61 -8.85
CA LYS A 14 -2.89 -12.53 -8.02
C LYS A 14 -1.48 -12.95 -7.54
N PRO A 15 -0.45 -12.10 -7.71
CA PRO A 15 0.88 -12.46 -7.25
C PRO A 15 0.84 -12.76 -5.75
N GLU A 16 1.57 -13.80 -5.35
CA GLU A 16 1.70 -14.16 -3.94
C GLU A 16 2.55 -13.07 -3.26
N VAL A 17 1.90 -12.26 -2.43
CA VAL A 17 2.55 -11.17 -1.70
C VAL A 17 2.86 -11.64 -0.29
N ASN A 18 4.14 -11.72 0.08
CA ASN A 18 4.56 -12.17 1.40
C ASN A 18 4.52 -11.05 2.45
N PHE A 19 4.57 -9.79 2.03
CA PHE A 19 4.57 -8.64 2.94
C PHE A 19 4.03 -7.38 2.25
N VAL A 20 3.21 -6.62 2.97
CA VAL A 20 2.66 -5.30 2.56
C VAL A 20 3.13 -4.26 3.56
N MET A 21 3.69 -3.15 3.09
CA MET A 21 4.19 -2.06 3.93
C MET A 21 3.14 -0.95 4.07
N GLY A 22 3.08 -0.32 5.25
CA GLY A 22 2.28 0.89 5.47
C GLY A 22 3.10 2.18 5.24
N PHE A 23 2.46 3.26 4.80
CA PHE A 23 3.16 4.55 4.67
C PHE A 23 3.44 5.19 6.04
N GLU A 24 2.55 4.95 7.00
CA GLU A 24 2.61 5.42 8.37
C GLU A 24 3.80 4.81 9.13
N SER A 25 4.23 3.61 8.73
CA SER A 25 5.35 2.86 9.29
C SER A 25 6.45 2.58 8.27
N LEU A 26 6.52 3.34 7.16
CA LEU A 26 7.31 3.00 5.97
C LEU A 26 8.78 2.68 6.28
N GLU A 27 9.45 3.51 7.07
CA GLU A 27 10.87 3.30 7.42
C GLU A 27 11.07 2.00 8.23
N ASN A 28 10.17 1.71 9.17
CA ASN A 28 10.24 0.51 10.00
C ASN A 28 9.92 -0.74 9.18
N ASP A 29 8.91 -0.69 8.33
CA ASP A 29 8.53 -1.81 7.47
C ASP A 29 9.58 -2.08 6.40
N PHE A 30 10.17 -1.02 5.83
CA PHE A 30 11.29 -1.14 4.91
C PHE A 30 12.53 -1.77 5.56
N ARG A 31 12.80 -1.44 6.83
CA ARG A 31 13.87 -2.09 7.60
C ARG A 31 13.62 -3.58 7.76
N LYS A 32 12.39 -4.00 8.07
CA LYS A 32 12.03 -5.43 8.16
C LYS A 32 12.24 -6.13 6.82
N VAL A 33 11.79 -5.54 5.72
CA VAL A 33 12.00 -6.10 4.37
C VAL A 33 13.47 -6.19 4.02
N SER A 34 14.26 -5.16 4.30
CA SER A 34 15.71 -5.17 4.07
C SER A 34 16.40 -6.29 4.86
N GLN A 35 15.97 -6.56 6.09
CA GLN A 35 16.47 -7.68 6.90
C GLN A 35 16.10 -9.04 6.29
N ILE A 36 14.86 -9.21 5.81
CA ILE A 36 14.41 -10.43 5.14
C ILE A 36 15.21 -10.69 3.86
N LEU A 37 15.57 -9.62 3.14
CA LEU A 37 16.33 -9.68 1.89
C LEU A 37 17.86 -9.66 2.09
N GLU A 38 18.34 -9.68 3.34
CA GLU A 38 19.77 -9.63 3.67
C GLU A 38 20.51 -8.42 3.06
N LEU A 39 19.82 -7.28 2.95
CA LEU A 39 20.39 -6.03 2.47
C LEU A 39 21.08 -5.28 3.63
N GLU A 40 22.37 -5.02 3.50
CA GLU A 40 23.13 -4.32 4.51
C GLU A 40 22.85 -2.80 4.51
N ASN A 41 22.41 -2.28 5.68
CA ASN A 41 22.34 -0.86 6.04
C ASN A 41 21.71 0.08 4.99
N PHE A 42 20.71 -0.40 4.25
CA PHE A 42 20.01 0.44 3.27
C PHE A 42 18.93 1.28 3.95
N GLN A 43 19.00 2.60 3.79
CA GLN A 43 17.95 3.53 4.20
C GLN A 43 17.21 4.05 2.97
N LEU A 44 15.89 4.23 3.09
CA LEU A 44 15.09 4.80 2.01
C LEU A 44 15.47 6.27 1.78
N PRO A 45 15.93 6.66 0.57
CA PRO A 45 16.20 8.06 0.29
C PRO A 45 14.88 8.85 0.19
N VAL A 46 14.76 9.93 0.96
CA VAL A 46 13.60 10.82 0.90
C VAL A 46 13.74 11.79 -0.28
N ARG A 47 13.18 11.40 -1.44
CA ARG A 47 13.24 12.23 -2.67
C ARG A 47 12.02 13.14 -2.85
N ASN A 48 10.84 12.67 -2.44
CA ASN A 48 9.55 13.32 -2.72
C ASN A 48 8.97 14.00 -1.47
N LYS A 49 9.78 14.76 -0.74
CA LYS A 49 9.31 15.49 0.44
C LYS A 49 8.58 16.75 0.02
N SER A 50 7.25 16.72 0.06
CA SER A 50 6.45 17.94 -0.08
C SER A 50 6.19 18.58 1.28
N ASN A 51 6.25 19.91 1.36
CA ASN A 51 5.75 20.63 2.52
C ASN A 51 4.23 20.81 2.36
N ARG A 52 3.44 20.04 3.11
CA ARG A 52 1.98 20.08 3.09
C ARG A 52 1.45 20.00 4.51
N GLU A 53 0.34 20.67 4.74
CA GLU A 53 -0.45 20.51 5.96
C GLU A 53 -1.01 19.08 6.05
N ASP A 54 -1.34 18.65 7.27
CA ASP A 54 -1.95 17.33 7.47
C ASP A 54 -3.24 17.21 6.66
N TYR A 55 -3.35 16.14 5.86
CA TYR A 55 -4.44 15.96 4.90
C TYR A 55 -5.82 15.94 5.56
N TRP A 56 -5.90 15.53 6.83
CA TRP A 56 -7.15 15.44 7.57
C TRP A 56 -7.79 16.79 7.86
N LYS A 57 -7.02 17.89 7.79
CA LYS A 57 -7.57 19.24 8.03
C LYS A 57 -8.60 19.66 6.99
N TYR A 58 -8.66 18.97 5.86
CA TYR A 58 -9.63 19.20 4.79
C TYR A 58 -10.91 18.35 4.94
N TYR A 59 -10.99 17.47 5.94
CA TYR A 59 -12.14 16.61 6.19
C TYR A 59 -12.96 17.17 7.35
N ASP A 60 -14.26 17.34 7.12
CA ASP A 60 -15.25 17.52 8.17
C ASP A 60 -15.88 16.17 8.55
N SER A 61 -16.76 16.16 9.55
CA SER A 61 -17.43 14.95 10.01
C SER A 61 -18.27 14.28 8.91
N GLU A 62 -18.89 15.08 8.02
CA GLU A 62 -19.71 14.54 6.94
C GLU A 62 -18.85 13.77 5.93
N LEU A 63 -17.70 14.32 5.55
CA LEU A 63 -16.74 13.67 4.67
C LEU A 63 -16.13 12.42 5.33
N VAL A 64 -15.81 12.47 6.63
CA VAL A 64 -15.32 11.31 7.37
C VAL A 64 -16.36 10.18 7.33
N ASP A 65 -17.63 10.49 7.61
CA ASP A 65 -18.72 9.50 7.58
C ASP A 65 -18.92 8.90 6.19
N MET A 66 -18.84 9.71 5.13
CA MET A 66 -18.91 9.23 3.74
C MET A 66 -17.78 8.25 3.42
N VAL A 67 -16.54 8.56 3.84
CA VAL A 67 -15.37 7.68 3.64
C VAL A 67 -15.53 6.40 4.45
N ALA A 68 -15.96 6.51 5.71
CA ALA A 68 -16.20 5.39 6.61
C ALA A 68 -17.17 4.36 6.01
N HIS A 69 -18.31 4.84 5.49
CA HIS A 69 -19.31 3.98 4.89
C HIS A 69 -18.83 3.37 3.57
N LYS A 70 -18.19 4.18 2.72
CA LYS A 70 -17.77 3.74 1.39
C LYS A 70 -16.66 2.68 1.44
N TYR A 71 -15.74 2.80 2.39
CA TYR A 71 -14.52 1.97 2.49
C TYR A 71 -14.49 1.11 3.76
N ALA A 72 -15.65 0.80 4.34
CA ALA A 72 -15.76 0.06 5.59
C ALA A 72 -14.97 -1.27 5.56
N ALA A 73 -15.08 -2.01 4.45
CA ALA A 73 -14.41 -3.30 4.30
C ALA A 73 -12.89 -3.16 4.24
N GLU A 74 -12.38 -2.15 3.54
CA GLU A 74 -10.95 -1.88 3.43
C GLU A 74 -10.36 -1.34 4.73
N ILE A 75 -11.11 -0.48 5.43
CA ILE A 75 -10.73 0.06 6.75
C ILE A 75 -10.61 -1.08 7.75
N GLU A 76 -11.60 -1.99 7.79
CA GLU A 76 -11.56 -3.18 8.64
C GLU A 76 -10.41 -4.10 8.25
N TYR A 77 -10.27 -4.42 6.96
CA TYR A 77 -9.22 -5.31 6.44
C TYR A 77 -7.81 -4.79 6.75
N ALA A 78 -7.59 -3.49 6.62
CA ALA A 78 -6.30 -2.85 6.85
C ALA A 78 -6.09 -2.42 8.32
N GLY A 79 -7.11 -2.52 9.18
CA GLY A 79 -7.04 -2.14 10.59
C GLY A 79 -6.88 -0.65 10.83
N TYR A 80 -7.40 0.19 9.94
CA TYR A 80 -7.35 1.65 10.10
C TYR A 80 -8.38 2.13 11.13
N SER A 81 -8.01 3.17 11.87
CA SER A 81 -8.93 3.93 12.73
C SER A 81 -9.28 5.24 12.04
N LEU A 82 -10.56 5.59 12.04
CA LEU A 82 -11.02 6.91 11.62
C LEU A 82 -10.74 7.93 12.73
N LEU A 83 -10.54 9.19 12.32
CA LEU A 83 -10.18 10.32 13.16
C LEU A 83 -11.30 10.73 14.12
#